data_AF-A0A1Q8LAI9-F1
#
_entry.id   AF-A0A1Q8LAI9-F1
#
_cell.length_a   1.000
_cell.length_b   1.000
_cell.length_c   1.000
_cell.angle_alpha   90.00
_cell.angle_beta   90.00
_cell.angle_gamma   90.00
#
_symmetry.space_group_name_H-M   'P 1'
#
loop_
_entity.id
_entity.type
_entity.pdbx_description
1 polymer ?
#
loop_
_entity_poly.entity_id
_entity_poly.type
_entity_poly.pdbx_seq_one_letter_code
_entity_poly.pdbx_strand_id
1 'polypeptide(L)'
;MMSALTTGTLTDGQSMETLAVHRDGNRSPIVTTLTMTVPLSHDDIEAVLWPLLSSGTAIDELNDPDTTLFYLLAAILADGTTRLEDVRRELDALRPGTATHALYRALRCSQ
;
A
#
# COMPACT_ATOMS: atom_id res chain seq x y z
N MET A 1 26.51 -11.95 -0.04
CA MET A 1 25.37 -11.07 0.27
C MET A 1 24.81 -11.56 1.60
N MET A 2 24.90 -10.78 2.69
CA MET A 2 24.30 -11.16 3.98
C MET A 2 22.87 -10.62 4.00
N SER A 3 21.89 -11.52 4.04
CA SER A 3 20.48 -11.21 4.23
C SER A 3 20.12 -11.44 5.70
N ALA A 4 19.41 -10.49 6.30
CA ALA A 4 18.77 -10.69 7.60
C ALA A 4 17.28 -10.92 7.37
N LEU A 5 16.79 -12.09 7.75
CA LEU A 5 15.36 -12.40 7.75
C LEU A 5 14.73 -11.67 8.94
N THR A 6 13.78 -10.78 8.66
CA THR A 6 13.03 -10.11 9.73
C THR A 6 11.62 -10.69 9.74
N THR A 7 11.27 -11.33 10.86
CA THR A 7 9.94 -11.89 11.09
C THR A 7 9.14 -10.92 11.95
N GLY A 8 8.08 -10.33 11.39
CA GLY A 8 7.09 -9.56 12.14
C GLY A 8 5.79 -10.35 12.30
N THR A 9 5.23 -10.37 13.52
CA THR A 9 3.88 -10.91 13.79
C THR A 9 2.84 -9.80 13.67
N LEU A 10 1.88 -9.96 12.77
CA LEU A 10 0.67 -9.12 12.72
C LEU A 10 -0.36 -9.62 13.76
N THR A 11 -1.25 -8.73 14.18
CA THR A 11 -2.23 -8.97 15.26
C THR A 11 -3.20 -10.14 15.03
N ASP A 12 -3.29 -10.68 13.81
CA ASP A 12 -4.15 -11.81 13.45
C ASP A 12 -3.37 -13.09 13.07
N GLY A 13 -2.12 -13.22 13.50
CA GLY A 13 -1.31 -14.44 13.28
C GLY A 13 -0.74 -14.58 11.87
N GLN A 14 -0.87 -13.56 11.03
CA GLN A 14 -0.16 -13.48 9.75
C GLN A 14 1.26 -12.94 9.96
N SER A 15 2.25 -13.62 9.38
CA SER A 15 3.65 -13.19 9.39
C SER A 15 4.03 -12.66 8.01
N MET A 16 4.52 -11.42 7.94
CA MET A 16 5.20 -10.93 6.75
C MET A 16 6.70 -11.04 6.99
N GLU A 17 7.38 -11.78 6.11
CA GLU A 17 8.84 -11.85 6.07
C GLU A 17 9.35 -10.87 5.03
N THR A 18 10.18 -9.92 5.45
CA THR A 18 10.90 -9.06 4.52
C THR A 18 12.39 -9.31 4.66
N LEU A 19 13.07 -9.40 3.51
CA LEU A 19 14.51 -9.46 3.45
C LEU A 19 15.04 -8.02 3.52
N ALA A 20 15.63 -7.65 4.65
CA ALA A 20 16.38 -6.42 4.75
C ALA A 20 17.63 -6.55 3.86
N VAL A 21 17.62 -5.89 2.70
CA VAL A 21 18.76 -5.82 1.78
C VAL A 21 19.37 -4.42 1.81
N HIS A 22 20.70 -4.35 1.72
CA HIS A 22 21.38 -3.07 1.53
C HIS A 22 20.94 -2.41 0.21
N ARG A 23 20.94 -1.06 0.17
CA ARG A 23 21.00 -0.37 -1.13
C ARG A 23 22.25 -0.84 -1.88
N ASP A 24 22.13 -0.93 -3.19
CA ASP A 24 23.23 -1.41 -4.02
C ASP A 24 24.52 -0.60 -3.79
N GLY A 25 25.64 -1.29 -3.59
CA GLY A 25 26.94 -0.67 -3.29
C GLY A 25 27.16 -0.18 -1.84
N ASN A 26 26.19 -0.30 -0.92
CA ASN A 26 26.42 -0.01 0.50
C ASN A 26 27.14 -1.18 1.20
N ARG A 27 28.34 -0.92 1.75
CA ARG A 27 29.17 -1.90 2.46
C ARG A 27 29.19 -1.70 3.98
N SER A 28 28.50 -0.69 4.50
CA SER A 28 28.41 -0.46 5.94
C SER A 28 27.62 -1.60 6.60
N PRO A 29 27.97 -2.03 7.81
CA PRO A 29 27.20 -3.06 8.52
C PRO A 29 25.76 -2.60 8.76
N ILE A 30 24.79 -3.53 8.69
CA ILE A 30 23.41 -3.28 9.13
C ILE A 30 23.46 -3.03 10.63
N VAL A 31 23.11 -1.80 11.05
CA VAL A 31 23.13 -1.41 12.46
C VAL A 31 21.72 -1.33 13.06
N THR A 32 20.68 -1.18 12.24
CA THR A 32 19.31 -0.99 12.69
C THR A 32 18.33 -1.65 11.72
N THR A 33 17.39 -2.43 12.28
CA THR A 33 16.23 -2.97 11.57
C THR A 33 14.97 -2.30 12.12
N LEU A 34 14.13 -1.75 11.25
CA LEU A 34 12.82 -1.21 11.63
C LEU A 34 11.75 -2.24 11.24
N THR A 35 10.98 -2.72 12.21
CA THR A 35 9.74 -3.47 11.96
C THR A 35 8.58 -2.54 12.25
N MET A 36 7.65 -2.40 11.30
CA MET A 36 6.46 -1.57 11.44
C MET A 36 5.22 -2.42 11.20
N THR A 37 4.25 -2.29 12.09
CA THR A 37 2.91 -2.85 11.92
C THR A 37 1.95 -1.69 11.71
N VAL A 38 1.30 -1.66 10.56
CA VAL A 38 0.28 -0.65 10.24
C VAL A 38 -1.05 -1.38 10.11
N PRO A 39 -2.00 -1.19 11.05
CA PRO A 39 -3.35 -1.70 10.87
C PRO A 39 -4.02 -0.88 9.78
N LEU A 40 -4.48 -1.55 8.72
CA LEU A 40 -5.17 -0.92 7.59
C LEU A 40 -6.49 -1.63 7.35
N SER A 41 -7.54 -0.85 7.21
CA SER A 41 -8.83 -1.35 6.75
C SER A 41 -8.84 -1.49 5.23
N HIS A 42 -9.81 -2.24 4.71
CA HIS A 42 -10.04 -2.32 3.27
C HIS A 42 -10.26 -0.94 2.64
N ASP A 43 -11.03 -0.07 3.31
CA ASP A 43 -11.26 1.31 2.88
C ASP A 43 -9.97 2.12 2.79
N ASP A 44 -8.99 1.85 3.67
CA ASP A 44 -7.69 2.53 3.65
C ASP A 44 -6.85 2.07 2.45
N ILE A 45 -6.92 0.79 2.11
CA ILE A 45 -6.27 0.25 0.90
C ILE A 45 -6.90 0.89 -0.35
N GLU A 46 -8.22 0.94 -0.44
CA GLU A 46 -8.91 1.62 -1.55
C GLU A 46 -8.50 3.09 -1.66
N ALA A 47 -8.40 3.80 -0.52
CA ALA A 47 -8.00 5.19 -0.49
C ALA A 47 -6.55 5.41 -0.94
N VAL A 48 -5.64 4.48 -0.67
CA VAL A 48 -4.26 4.57 -1.21
C VAL A 48 -4.22 4.32 -2.72
N LEU A 49 -4.99 3.34 -3.20
CA LEU A 49 -4.93 2.92 -4.60
C LEU A 49 -5.70 3.86 -5.54
N TRP A 50 -6.70 4.56 -5.03
CA TRP A 50 -7.53 5.47 -5.81
C TRP A 50 -6.75 6.58 -6.54
N PRO A 51 -5.85 7.33 -5.90
CA PRO A 51 -5.00 8.31 -6.59
C PRO A 51 -4.22 7.72 -7.77
N LEU A 52 -3.69 6.50 -7.64
CA LEU A 52 -2.93 5.83 -8.70
C LEU A 52 -3.84 5.48 -9.87
N LEU A 53 -4.96 4.82 -9.60
CA LEU A 53 -5.95 4.45 -10.61
C LEU A 53 -6.53 5.68 -11.33
N SER A 54 -6.83 6.75 -10.58
CA SER A 54 -7.34 8.00 -11.14
C SER A 54 -6.28 8.78 -11.95
N SER A 55 -5.00 8.57 -11.66
CA SER A 55 -3.88 9.14 -12.42
C SER A 55 -3.50 8.35 -13.68
N GLY A 56 -4.13 7.19 -13.89
CA GLY A 56 -3.98 6.38 -15.11
C GLY A 56 -3.25 5.05 -14.94
N THR A 57 -2.89 4.66 -13.72
CA THR A 57 -2.37 3.30 -13.46
C THR A 57 -3.43 2.26 -13.84
N ALA A 58 -3.02 1.20 -14.53
CA ALA A 58 -3.96 0.14 -14.92
C ALA A 58 -4.39 -0.66 -13.69
N ILE A 59 -5.67 -1.04 -13.61
CA ILE A 59 -6.19 -1.83 -12.49
C ILE A 59 -5.45 -3.17 -12.35
N ASP A 60 -5.01 -3.74 -13.46
CA ASP A 60 -4.27 -5.01 -13.52
C ASP A 60 -2.91 -4.91 -12.79
N GLU A 61 -2.27 -3.75 -12.82
CA GLU A 61 -1.02 -3.49 -12.08
C GLU A 61 -1.25 -3.40 -10.58
N LEU A 62 -2.46 -2.98 -10.16
CA LEU A 62 -2.85 -2.90 -8.75
C LEU A 62 -3.32 -4.27 -8.20
N ASN A 63 -3.54 -5.26 -9.07
CA ASN A 63 -3.84 -6.63 -8.64
C ASN A 63 -2.56 -7.43 -8.33
N ASP A 64 -1.38 -6.89 -8.65
CA ASP A 64 -0.11 -7.47 -8.23
C ASP A 64 0.16 -7.13 -6.75
N PRO A 65 0.24 -8.13 -5.85
CA PRO A 65 0.38 -7.88 -4.41
C PRO A 65 1.64 -7.11 -4.05
N ASP A 66 2.75 -7.35 -4.74
CA ASP A 66 4.03 -6.70 -4.46
C ASP A 66 3.98 -5.22 -4.86
N THR A 67 3.41 -4.92 -6.03
CA THR A 67 3.17 -3.55 -6.51
C THR A 67 2.23 -2.80 -5.57
N THR A 68 1.12 -3.42 -5.17
CA THR A 68 0.16 -2.81 -4.23
C THR A 68 0.77 -2.55 -2.86
N LEU A 69 1.54 -3.50 -2.32
CA LEU A 69 2.24 -3.31 -1.05
C LEU A 69 3.28 -2.17 -1.12
N PHE A 70 4.01 -2.07 -2.23
CA PHE A 70 4.98 -1.00 -2.44
C PHE A 70 4.31 0.38 -2.42
N TYR A 71 3.22 0.55 -3.17
CA TYR A 71 2.48 1.81 -3.20
C TYR A 71 1.84 2.15 -1.86
N LEU A 72 1.31 1.14 -1.17
CA LEU A 72 0.75 1.27 0.16
C LEU A 72 1.79 1.79 1.16
N LEU A 73 2.98 1.18 1.17
CA LEU A 73 4.08 1.63 2.02
C LEU A 73 4.53 3.06 1.65
N ALA A 74 4.66 3.34 0.35
CA ALA A 74 5.08 4.66 -0.14
C ALA A 74 4.10 5.76 0.27
N ALA A 75 2.79 5.53 0.16
CA ALA A 75 1.77 6.48 0.55
C ALA A 75 1.78 6.75 2.07
N ILE A 76 1.89 5.69 2.88
CA ILE A 76 1.94 5.82 4.35
C ILE A 76 3.20 6.59 4.79
N LEU A 77 4.35 6.32 4.18
CA LEU A 77 5.61 6.98 4.53
C LEU A 77 5.69 8.43 4.02
N ALA A 78 5.11 8.73 2.84
CA ALA A 78 5.19 10.05 2.24
C ALA A 78 4.13 11.02 2.80
N ASP A 79 2.88 10.59 2.84
CA ASP A 79 1.73 11.47 3.09
C ASP A 79 1.09 11.24 4.48
N GLY A 80 1.47 10.16 5.17
CA GLY A 80 0.85 9.77 6.43
C GLY A 80 -0.62 9.35 6.26
N THR A 81 -1.32 9.13 7.37
CA THR A 81 -2.71 8.66 7.35
C THR A 81 -3.74 9.77 7.10
N THR A 82 -3.38 11.05 7.26
CA THR A 82 -4.29 12.18 7.08
C THR A 82 -4.88 12.25 5.67
N ARG A 83 -4.04 11.96 4.66
CA ARG A 83 -4.48 11.98 3.26
C ARG A 83 -5.51 10.89 2.95
N LEU A 84 -5.49 9.78 3.69
CA LEU A 84 -6.45 8.69 3.51
C LEU A 84 -7.86 9.14 3.85
N GLU A 85 -8.05 9.92 4.92
CA GLU A 85 -9.36 10.43 5.29
C GLU A 85 -9.93 11.37 4.23
N ASP A 86 -9.10 12.22 3.63
CA ASP A 86 -9.54 13.13 2.56
C ASP A 86 -9.96 12.34 1.32
N VAL A 87 -9.16 11.36 0.90
CA VAL A 87 -9.52 10.49 -0.24
C VAL A 87 -10.78 9.68 0.05
N ARG A 88 -10.97 9.18 1.29
CA ARG A 88 -12.21 8.49 1.68
C ARG A 88 -13.44 9.39 1.50
N ARG A 89 -13.36 10.65 1.93
CA ARG A 89 -14.45 11.62 1.72
C ARG A 89 -14.70 11.89 0.24
N GLU A 90 -13.67 11.93 -0.60
CA GLU A 90 -13.82 12.06 -2.06
C GLU A 90 -14.50 10.84 -2.67
N LEU A 91 -14.11 9.63 -2.25
CA LEU A 91 -14.69 8.37 -2.71
C LEU A 91 -16.17 8.26 -2.34
N ASP A 92 -16.53 8.64 -1.12
CA ASP A 92 -17.93 8.68 -0.64
C ASP A 92 -18.78 9.69 -1.43
N ALA A 93 -18.17 10.76 -1.95
CA ALA A 93 -18.83 11.78 -2.75
C ALA A 93 -19.00 11.41 -4.23
N LEU A 94 -18.46 10.28 -4.69
CA LEU A 94 -18.55 9.86 -6.09
C LEU A 94 -20.00 9.62 -6.52
N ARG A 95 -20.42 10.32 -7.57
CA ARG A 95 -21.79 10.20 -8.09
C ARG A 95 -22.00 8.87 -8.83
N PRO A 96 -23.01 8.07 -8.45
CA PRO A 96 -23.38 6.87 -9.19
C PRO A 96 -23.66 7.15 -10.67
N GLY A 97 -23.34 6.19 -11.54
CA GLY A 97 -23.58 6.28 -12.98
C GLY A 97 -22.54 7.11 -13.75
N THR A 98 -21.54 7.68 -13.09
CA THR A 98 -20.39 8.33 -13.75
C THR A 98 -19.30 7.32 -14.11
N ALA A 99 -18.48 7.63 -15.11
CA ALA A 99 -17.32 6.81 -15.48
C ALA A 99 -16.34 6.65 -14.31
N THR A 100 -16.12 7.71 -13.53
CA THR A 100 -15.30 7.72 -12.32
C THR A 100 -15.85 6.77 -11.25
N HIS A 101 -17.17 6.78 -11.03
CA HIS A 101 -17.81 5.83 -10.11
C HIS A 101 -17.72 4.38 -10.62
N ALA A 102 -17.82 4.16 -11.93
CA ALA A 102 -17.62 2.82 -12.52
C ALA A 102 -16.18 2.32 -12.31
N LEU A 103 -15.19 3.19 -12.48
CA LEU A 103 -13.77 2.90 -12.21
C LEU A 103 -13.52 2.56 -10.74
N TYR A 104 -14.07 3.35 -9.81
CA TYR A 104 -13.99 3.05 -8.37
C TYR A 104 -14.68 1.72 -8.01
N ARG A 105 -15.82 1.40 -8.64
CA ARG A 105 -16.48 0.11 -8.47
C ARG A 105 -15.64 -1.05 -8.98
N ALA A 106 -14.86 -0.86 -10.04
CA ALA A 106 -13.93 -1.89 -10.52
C ALA A 106 -12.84 -2.17 -9.48
N LEU A 107 -12.25 -1.13 -8.87
CA LEU A 107 -11.27 -1.27 -7.77
C LEU A 107 -11.83 -2.08 -6.59
N ARG A 108 -13.07 -1.81 -6.18
CA ARG A 108 -13.73 -2.55 -5.09
C ARG A 108 -14.03 -4.01 -5.39
N CYS A 109 -14.12 -4.37 -6.67
CA CYS A 109 -14.36 -5.74 -7.09
C CYS A 109 -13.07 -6.51 -7.41
N SER A 110 -11.91 -5.84 -7.40
CA SER A 110 -10.63 -6.44 -7.77
C SER A 110 -9.80 -6.93 -6.57
N GLN A 111 -10.22 -6.56 -5.35
CA GLN A 111 -9.65 -6.99 -4.07
C GLN A 111 -10.33 -8.27 -3.57
#